data_AF-N9TS69-F1
#
_entry.id   AF-N9TS69-F1
#
_cell.length_a   1.000
_cell.length_b   1.000
_cell.length_c   1.000
_cell.angle_alpha   90.00
_cell.angle_beta   90.00
_cell.angle_gamma   90.00
#
_symmetry.space_group_name_H-M   'P 1'
#
loop_
_entity.id
_entity.type
_entity.pdbx_description
1 polymer ?
#
loop_
_entity_poly.entity_id
_entity_poly.type
_entity_poly.pdbx_seq_one_letter_code
_entity_poly.pdbx_strand_id
1 'polypeptide(L)'
;MAINFNKTWLERQLELQSQSVTMSSLPDGTYEAKITEAHTERHHSGNYDVLVISVEISSGVFKGYTNSKTYFIDELYPHTRKRSFDESQFNKLLSDLGLGYNTEREFINALYDLKQKDVVFRIETSEKINPQSGKAYRTKYIDAANKPFVINKEQTTETPTSQTKTPAPKIDHNFELIDDLI
;
A
#
# COMPACT_ATOMS: atom_id res chain seq x y z
N MET A 1 4.17 33.05 0.08
CA MET A 1 5.49 32.43 0.30
C MET A 1 6.52 33.20 -0.50
N ALA A 2 7.57 33.70 0.14
CA ALA A 2 8.66 34.39 -0.56
C ALA A 2 9.65 33.36 -1.12
N ILE A 3 10.01 33.49 -2.41
CA ILE A 3 11.10 32.71 -3.01
C ILE A 3 12.39 33.19 -2.36
N ASN A 4 13.03 32.33 -1.57
CA ASN A 4 14.31 32.66 -0.94
C ASN A 4 15.42 32.46 -1.99
N PHE A 5 15.93 33.57 -2.53
CA PHE A 5 16.91 33.55 -3.62
C PHE A 5 18.33 33.15 -3.17
N ASN A 6 18.59 33.05 -1.86
CA ASN A 6 19.90 32.73 -1.29
C ASN A 6 20.27 31.24 -1.31
N LYS A 7 19.46 30.36 -1.91
CA LYS A 7 19.83 28.95 -2.08
C LYS A 7 20.77 28.77 -3.28
N THR A 8 21.87 28.08 -3.04
CA THR A 8 22.79 27.62 -4.08
C THR A 8 22.11 26.63 -5.02
N TRP A 9 22.68 26.46 -6.21
CA TRP A 9 22.21 25.46 -7.18
C TRP A 9 22.21 24.05 -6.56
N LEU A 10 23.26 23.72 -5.80
CA LEU A 10 23.39 22.43 -5.13
C LEU A 10 22.28 22.20 -4.09
N GLU A 11 21.92 23.22 -3.29
CA GLU A 11 20.81 23.12 -2.32
C GLU A 11 19.45 22.95 -3.01
N ARG A 12 19.21 23.66 -4.13
CA ARG A 12 17.99 23.47 -4.93
C ARG A 12 17.94 22.09 -5.58
N GLN A 13 19.08 21.60 -6.06
CA GLN A 13 19.19 20.26 -6.62
C GLN A 13 18.97 19.19 -5.55
N LEU A 14 19.52 19.35 -4.34
CA LEU A 14 19.27 18.45 -3.22
C LEU A 14 17.81 18.51 -2.74
N GLU A 15 17.17 19.67 -2.73
CA GLU A 15 15.74 19.80 -2.43
C GLU A 15 14.88 19.08 -3.47
N LEU A 16 15.14 19.30 -4.76
CA LEU A 16 14.48 18.59 -5.86
C LEU A 16 14.74 17.08 -5.79
N GLN A 17 15.96 16.66 -5.46
CA GLN A 17 16.32 15.26 -5.27
C GLN A 17 15.70 14.63 -4.03
N SER A 18 15.53 15.39 -2.95
CA SER A 18 14.83 14.95 -1.73
C SER A 18 13.32 14.84 -1.92
N GLN A 19 12.74 15.63 -2.83
CA GLN A 19 11.36 15.46 -3.31
C GLN A 19 11.24 14.29 -4.32
N SER A 20 12.34 13.94 -4.99
CA SER A 20 12.43 12.80 -5.91
C SER A 20 13.09 11.58 -5.27
N VAL A 21 12.96 11.39 -3.94
CA VAL A 21 13.12 10.05 -3.39
C VAL A 21 11.94 9.26 -3.92
N THR A 22 12.15 8.59 -5.04
CA THR A 22 11.32 7.48 -5.50
C THR A 22 11.36 6.40 -4.42
N MET A 23 10.58 6.56 -3.35
CA MET A 23 10.28 5.44 -2.47
C MET A 23 9.49 4.45 -3.33
N SER A 24 10.16 3.36 -3.71
CA SER A 24 9.58 2.27 -4.50
C SER A 24 8.41 1.59 -3.78
N SER A 25 8.29 1.78 -2.46
CA SER A 25 7.13 1.36 -1.69
C SER A 25 6.94 2.21 -0.44
N LEU A 26 5.69 2.46 -0.05
CA LEU A 26 5.34 3.01 1.26
C LEU A 26 5.88 2.07 2.36
N PRO A 27 6.33 2.56 3.52
CA PRO A 27 6.69 1.70 4.66
C PRO A 27 5.45 1.10 5.32
N ASP A 28 5.66 0.25 6.32
CA ASP A 28 4.54 -0.25 7.14
C ASP A 28 3.94 0.89 7.96
N GLY A 29 2.63 0.87 8.12
CA GLY A 29 1.92 1.98 8.74
C GLY A 29 0.47 2.08 8.27
N THR A 30 -0.18 3.14 8.74
CA THR A 30 -1.57 3.47 8.41
C THR A 30 -1.62 4.87 7.82
N TYR A 31 -2.28 5.00 6.68
CA TYR A 31 -2.29 6.19 5.86
C TYR A 31 -3.73 6.59 5.51
N GLU A 32 -4.07 7.86 5.62
CA GLU A 32 -5.31 8.38 5.03
C GLU A 32 -5.12 8.45 3.51
N ALA A 33 -6.10 7.96 2.76
CA ALA A 33 -6.01 7.87 1.32
C ALA A 33 -7.38 8.07 0.65
N LYS A 34 -7.36 8.29 -0.65
CA LYS A 34 -8.55 8.25 -1.51
C LYS A 34 -8.38 7.18 -2.56
N ILE A 35 -9.44 6.45 -2.86
CA ILE A 35 -9.43 5.52 -3.99
C ILE A 35 -9.37 6.32 -5.29
N THR A 36 -8.39 6.02 -6.15
CA THR A 36 -8.22 6.67 -7.45
C THR A 36 -8.86 5.86 -8.57
N GLU A 37 -8.79 4.53 -8.48
CA GLU A 37 -9.33 3.57 -9.45
C GLU A 37 -9.64 2.24 -8.76
N ALA A 38 -10.61 1.53 -9.33
CA ALA A 38 -10.92 0.14 -9.00
C ALA A 38 -11.38 -0.57 -10.28
N HIS A 39 -10.75 -1.69 -10.62
CA HIS A 39 -11.05 -2.44 -11.84
C HIS A 39 -10.64 -3.91 -11.71
N THR A 40 -11.20 -4.75 -12.58
CA THR A 40 -10.75 -6.13 -12.74
C THR A 40 -9.73 -6.22 -13.86
N GLU A 41 -8.69 -7.03 -13.68
CA GLU A 41 -7.72 -7.34 -14.72
C GLU A 41 -7.29 -8.80 -14.66
N ARG A 42 -6.75 -9.28 -15.78
CA ARG A 42 -6.30 -10.65 -15.92
C ARG A 42 -4.95 -10.83 -15.22
N HIS A 43 -4.85 -11.78 -14.28
CA HIS A 43 -3.59 -11.97 -13.55
C HIS A 43 -2.46 -12.45 -14.47
N HIS A 44 -1.28 -11.85 -14.34
CA HIS A 44 -0.14 -12.09 -15.24
C HIS A 44 0.38 -13.54 -15.21
N SER A 45 0.31 -14.21 -14.06
CA SER A 45 0.82 -15.58 -13.87
C SER A 45 -0.24 -16.68 -13.94
N GLY A 46 -1.52 -16.33 -14.10
CA GLY A 46 -2.63 -17.25 -13.87
C GLY A 46 -3.65 -17.31 -15.01
N ASN A 47 -4.59 -18.25 -14.91
CA ASN A 47 -5.84 -18.26 -15.69
C ASN A 47 -7.08 -17.83 -14.90
N TYR A 48 -6.97 -16.72 -14.17
CA TYR A 48 -8.02 -16.09 -13.37
C TYR A 48 -7.91 -14.56 -13.41
N ASP A 49 -8.99 -13.87 -13.08
CA ASP A 49 -9.05 -12.42 -12.91
C ASP A 49 -8.78 -12.00 -11.46
N VAL A 50 -8.30 -10.78 -11.29
CA VAL A 50 -8.10 -10.13 -9.99
C VAL A 50 -8.76 -8.77 -9.97
N LEU A 51 -9.17 -8.34 -8.78
CA LEU A 51 -9.63 -6.98 -8.55
C LEU A 51 -8.46 -6.14 -8.03
N VAL A 52 -8.19 -5.01 -8.69
CA VAL A 52 -7.18 -4.04 -8.27
C VAL A 52 -7.89 -2.78 -7.80
N ILE A 53 -7.54 -2.32 -6.60
CA ILE A 53 -7.96 -1.01 -6.09
C ILE A 53 -6.70 -0.18 -5.84
N SER A 54 -6.58 0.94 -6.53
CA SER A 54 -5.49 1.90 -6.33
C SER A 54 -5.96 3.08 -5.48
N VAL A 55 -5.04 3.58 -4.68
CA VAL A 55 -5.26 4.66 -3.72
C VAL A 55 -4.16 5.70 -3.87
N GLU A 56 -4.48 6.94 -3.54
CA GLU A 56 -3.55 8.05 -3.37
C GLU A 56 -3.59 8.52 -1.92
N ILE A 57 -2.43 8.60 -1.27
CA ILE A 57 -2.32 9.07 0.10
C ILE A 57 -2.70 10.56 0.16
N SER A 58 -3.67 10.90 1.03
CA SER A 58 -4.27 12.23 1.10
C SER A 58 -3.61 13.17 2.11
N SER A 59 -2.85 12.62 3.08
CA SER A 59 -2.24 13.39 4.16
C SER A 59 -0.86 12.87 4.61
N GLY A 60 -0.18 13.64 5.46
CA GLY A 60 1.13 13.28 6.02
C GLY A 60 2.31 13.40 5.05
N VAL A 61 3.43 12.76 5.41
CA VAL A 61 4.72 12.83 4.68
C VAL A 61 4.63 12.21 3.29
N PHE A 62 3.74 11.24 3.12
CA PHE A 62 3.55 10.50 1.87
C PHE A 62 2.39 11.02 1.02
N LYS A 63 1.88 12.22 1.30
CA LYS A 63 0.79 12.80 0.50
C LYS A 63 1.13 12.82 -0.99
N GLY A 64 0.18 12.38 -1.83
CA GLY A 64 0.33 12.29 -3.28
C GLY A 64 0.98 10.99 -3.78
N TYR A 65 1.48 10.13 -2.88
CA TYR A 65 1.95 8.81 -3.28
C TYR A 65 0.79 7.90 -3.63
N THR A 66 0.93 7.15 -4.71
CA THR A 66 -0.03 6.14 -5.13
C THR A 66 0.43 4.74 -4.74
N ASN A 67 -0.54 3.88 -4.43
CA ASN A 67 -0.30 2.46 -4.19
C ASN A 67 -1.55 1.66 -4.58
N SER A 68 -1.45 0.35 -4.65
CA SER A 68 -2.58 -0.51 -4.98
C SER A 68 -2.61 -1.76 -4.12
N LYS A 69 -3.82 -2.31 -3.99
CA LYS A 69 -4.08 -3.63 -3.43
C LYS A 69 -4.82 -4.48 -4.46
N THR A 70 -4.27 -5.67 -4.68
CA THR A 70 -4.88 -6.73 -5.48
C THR A 70 -5.66 -7.68 -4.57
N TYR A 71 -6.86 -8.04 -4.99
CA TYR A 71 -7.76 -8.99 -4.35
C TYR A 71 -7.98 -10.18 -5.29
N PHE A 72 -7.70 -11.38 -4.81
CA PHE A 72 -8.01 -12.61 -5.51
C PHE A 72 -9.45 -13.00 -5.17
N ILE A 73 -10.39 -12.76 -6.09
CA ILE A 73 -11.83 -13.04 -5.88
C ILE A 73 -12.41 -14.04 -6.90
N ASP A 74 -11.65 -14.36 -7.95
CA ASP A 74 -12.08 -15.31 -8.97
C ASP A 74 -12.04 -16.75 -8.43
N GLU A 75 -13.09 -17.51 -8.73
CA GLU A 75 -13.22 -18.92 -8.37
C GLU A 75 -12.11 -19.80 -8.94
N LEU A 76 -11.52 -19.39 -10.07
CA LEU A 76 -10.41 -20.08 -10.74
C LEU A 76 -9.06 -19.90 -10.01
N TYR A 77 -8.99 -19.03 -8.99
CA TYR A 77 -7.78 -18.88 -8.19
C TYR A 77 -7.49 -20.17 -7.39
N PRO A 78 -6.29 -20.78 -7.52
CA PRO A 78 -6.01 -22.09 -6.94
C PRO A 78 -6.01 -22.12 -5.41
N HIS A 79 -5.93 -20.96 -4.75
CA HIS A 79 -5.86 -20.93 -3.30
C HIS A 79 -7.09 -20.33 -2.62
N THR A 80 -7.94 -21.22 -2.15
CA THR A 80 -9.22 -20.87 -1.54
C THR A 80 -9.06 -20.03 -0.28
N ARG A 81 -8.02 -20.23 0.54
CA ARG A 81 -7.86 -19.50 1.81
C ARG A 81 -7.60 -18.01 1.60
N LYS A 82 -6.66 -17.66 0.71
CA LYS A 82 -6.42 -16.26 0.37
C LYS A 82 -7.61 -15.66 -0.37
N ARG A 83 -8.25 -16.42 -1.27
CA ARG A 83 -9.46 -15.97 -1.96
C ARG A 83 -10.55 -15.55 -0.99
N SER A 84 -10.93 -16.44 -0.07
CA SER A 84 -11.97 -16.15 0.92
C SER A 84 -11.58 -14.99 1.85
N PHE A 85 -10.30 -14.85 2.20
CA PHE A 85 -9.82 -13.72 2.96
C PHE A 85 -9.96 -12.40 2.19
N ASP A 86 -9.49 -12.35 0.94
CA ASP A 86 -9.58 -11.16 0.10
C ASP A 86 -11.01 -10.78 -0.21
N GLU A 87 -11.85 -11.75 -0.56
CA GLU A 87 -13.28 -11.57 -0.78
C GLU A 87 -13.96 -10.99 0.46
N SER A 88 -13.65 -11.51 1.65
CA SER A 88 -14.15 -10.97 2.92
C SER A 88 -13.70 -9.52 3.16
N GLN A 89 -12.44 -9.20 2.88
CA GLN A 89 -11.91 -7.84 3.01
C GLN A 89 -12.59 -6.87 2.04
N PHE A 90 -12.77 -7.27 0.78
CA PHE A 90 -13.44 -6.46 -0.22
C PHE A 90 -14.92 -6.23 0.10
N ASN A 91 -15.65 -7.30 0.46
CA ASN A 91 -17.06 -7.19 0.84
C ASN A 91 -17.26 -6.34 2.09
N LYS A 92 -16.34 -6.42 3.07
CA LYS A 92 -16.34 -5.53 4.23
C LYS A 92 -16.13 -4.08 3.82
N LEU A 93 -15.18 -3.78 2.92
CA LEU A 93 -14.95 -2.42 2.43
C LEU A 93 -16.19 -1.84 1.77
N LEU A 94 -16.83 -2.59 0.86
CA LEU A 94 -18.07 -2.16 0.23
C LEU A 94 -19.16 -1.90 1.26
N SER A 95 -19.39 -2.84 2.18
CA SER A 95 -20.40 -2.71 3.23
C SER A 95 -20.15 -1.50 4.13
N ASP A 96 -18.90 -1.28 4.57
CA ASP A 96 -18.50 -0.14 5.40
C ASP A 96 -18.69 1.22 4.65
N LEU A 97 -18.70 1.20 3.31
CA LEU A 97 -18.96 2.36 2.45
C LEU A 97 -20.43 2.47 1.98
N GLY A 98 -21.30 1.58 2.44
CA GLY A 98 -22.71 1.54 2.05
C GLY A 98 -22.96 1.07 0.61
N LEU A 99 -22.00 0.33 0.04
CA LEU A 99 -22.08 -0.28 -1.29
C LEU A 99 -22.38 -1.78 -1.17
N GLY A 100 -22.91 -2.36 -2.24
CA GLY A 100 -23.19 -3.79 -2.32
C GLY A 100 -23.53 -4.21 -3.74
N TYR A 101 -23.53 -5.52 -3.99
CA TYR A 101 -23.85 -6.09 -5.29
C TYR A 101 -24.44 -7.49 -5.16
N ASN A 102 -25.37 -7.82 -6.05
CA ASN A 102 -25.94 -9.17 -6.24
C ASN A 102 -25.88 -9.62 -7.71
N THR A 103 -25.57 -8.71 -8.63
CA THR A 103 -25.41 -8.97 -10.06
C THR A 103 -24.09 -8.43 -10.57
N GLU A 104 -23.62 -8.93 -11.71
CA GLU A 104 -22.40 -8.44 -12.37
C GLU A 104 -22.47 -6.94 -12.68
N ARG A 105 -23.63 -6.44 -13.11
CA ARG A 105 -23.83 -5.00 -13.34
C ARG A 105 -23.66 -4.19 -12.06
N GLU A 106 -24.26 -4.64 -10.96
CA GLU A 106 -24.14 -3.98 -9.66
C GLU A 106 -22.70 -4.02 -9.15
N PHE A 107 -21.97 -5.11 -9.42
CA PHE A 107 -20.56 -5.22 -9.10
C PHE A 107 -19.73 -4.15 -9.84
N ILE A 108 -19.89 -4.01 -11.15
CA ILE A 108 -19.19 -2.98 -11.94
C ILE A 108 -19.56 -1.56 -11.46
N ASN A 109 -20.83 -1.31 -11.14
CA ASN A 109 -21.26 -0.04 -10.57
C ASN A 109 -20.60 0.23 -9.21
N ALA A 110 -20.54 -0.79 -8.33
CA ALA A 110 -19.87 -0.66 -7.04
C ALA A 110 -18.38 -0.32 -7.19
N LEU A 111 -17.68 -0.91 -8.18
CA LEU A 111 -16.29 -0.54 -8.49
C LEU A 111 -16.17 0.91 -8.94
N TYR A 112 -17.08 1.39 -9.78
CA TYR A 112 -17.11 2.79 -10.20
C TYR A 112 -17.37 3.74 -9.01
N ASP A 113 -18.31 3.37 -8.14
CA ASP A 113 -18.71 4.16 -6.97
C ASP A 113 -17.66 4.19 -5.85
N LEU A 114 -16.66 3.30 -5.90
CA LEU A 114 -15.50 3.36 -5.01
C LEU A 114 -14.59 4.56 -5.31
N LYS A 115 -14.61 5.09 -6.54
CA LYS A 115 -13.74 6.19 -6.94
C LYS A 115 -13.96 7.43 -6.07
N GLN A 116 -12.86 8.06 -5.64
CA GLN A 116 -12.82 9.22 -4.74
C GLN A 116 -13.35 8.99 -3.32
N LYS A 117 -13.69 7.75 -2.92
CA LYS A 117 -14.04 7.44 -1.52
C LYS A 117 -12.81 7.59 -0.62
N ASP A 118 -13.02 8.23 0.52
CA ASP A 118 -12.01 8.35 1.58
C ASP A 118 -11.86 7.02 2.31
N VAL A 119 -10.61 6.55 2.38
CA VAL A 119 -10.24 5.25 2.94
C VAL A 119 -8.99 5.38 3.81
N VAL A 120 -8.76 4.35 4.59
CA VAL A 120 -7.51 4.13 5.31
C VAL A 120 -6.77 3.02 4.61
N PHE A 121 -5.55 3.31 4.15
CA PHE A 121 -4.64 2.33 3.59
C PHE A 121 -3.66 1.90 4.67
N ARG A 122 -3.64 0.61 4.99
CA ARG A 122 -2.76 0.05 6.03
C ARG A 122 -1.85 -1.01 5.44
N ILE A 123 -0.58 -0.98 5.83
CA ILE A 123 0.41 -1.97 5.42
C ILE A 123 1.07 -2.55 6.66
N GLU A 124 1.09 -3.88 6.75
CA GLU A 124 1.62 -4.61 7.89
C GLU A 124 2.50 -5.76 7.44
N THR A 125 3.66 -5.89 8.06
CA THR A 125 4.51 -7.08 7.93
C THR A 125 4.23 -8.05 9.06
N SER A 126 3.98 -9.30 8.71
CA SER A 126 3.79 -10.42 9.64
C SER A 126 5.01 -10.60 10.53
N GLU A 127 4.80 -10.74 11.84
CA GLU A 127 5.83 -11.13 12.80
C GLU A 127 6.36 -12.55 12.52
N LYS A 128 5.52 -13.42 11.95
CA LYS A 128 5.90 -14.77 11.56
C LYS A 128 6.58 -14.75 10.20
N ILE A 129 7.83 -15.21 10.19
CA ILE A 129 8.63 -15.43 8.99
C ILE A 129 8.20 -16.74 8.34
N ASN A 130 8.06 -16.76 7.02
CA ASN A 130 7.86 -18.00 6.30
C ASN A 130 9.14 -18.85 6.39
N PRO A 131 9.09 -20.05 6.98
CA PRO A 131 10.28 -20.90 7.16
C PRO A 131 10.87 -21.42 5.84
N GLN A 132 10.11 -21.45 4.75
CA GLN A 132 10.57 -21.90 3.43
C GLN A 132 11.29 -20.80 2.65
N SER A 133 10.82 -19.55 2.74
CA SER A 133 11.39 -18.42 1.99
C SER A 133 12.30 -17.53 2.84
N GLY A 134 12.27 -17.66 4.17
CA GLY A 134 12.98 -16.80 5.11
C GLY A 134 12.46 -15.35 5.15
N LYS A 135 11.33 -15.06 4.49
CA LYS A 135 10.76 -13.71 4.36
C LYS A 135 9.48 -13.56 5.19
N ALA A 136 9.25 -12.36 5.71
CA ALA A 136 8.00 -12.00 6.35
C ALA A 136 6.96 -11.58 5.30
N TYR A 137 5.69 -11.92 5.55
CA TYR A 137 4.60 -11.55 4.66
C TYR A 137 4.21 -10.10 4.85
N ARG A 138 4.15 -9.35 3.76
CA ARG A 138 3.68 -7.96 3.77
C ARG A 138 2.26 -7.89 3.25
N THR A 139 1.33 -7.46 4.09
CA THR A 139 -0.11 -7.44 3.79
C THR A 139 -0.62 -6.00 3.73
N LYS A 140 -1.41 -5.71 2.70
CA LYS A 140 -2.07 -4.41 2.51
C LYS A 140 -3.55 -4.53 2.87
N TYR A 141 -4.14 -3.45 3.38
CA TYR A 141 -5.55 -3.33 3.73
C TYR A 141 -6.09 -1.99 3.25
N ILE A 142 -7.36 -2.00 2.81
CA ILE A 142 -8.12 -0.79 2.51
C ILE A 142 -9.38 -0.88 3.36
N ASP A 143 -9.52 0.04 4.32
CA ASP A 143 -10.67 0.13 5.22
C ASP A 143 -11.39 1.47 4.98
N ALA A 144 -12.70 1.55 5.19
CA ALA A 144 -13.42 2.82 5.06
C ALA A 144 -12.97 3.84 6.13
N ALA A 145 -12.87 5.13 5.76
CA ALA A 145 -12.46 6.19 6.68
C ALA A 145 -13.51 6.52 7.77
N ASN A 146 -14.73 5.97 7.69
CA ASN A 146 -15.87 6.28 8.57
C ASN A 146 -15.75 5.70 9.99
N LYS A 147 -14.61 5.11 10.36
CA LYS A 147 -14.35 4.58 11.70
C LYS A 147 -13.30 5.47 12.39
N PRO A 148 -13.56 5.97 13.61
CA PRO A 148 -12.54 6.71 14.35
C PRO A 148 -11.37 5.78 14.63
N PHE A 149 -10.17 6.15 14.17
CA PHE A 149 -8.96 5.42 14.50
C PHE A 149 -7.93 6.32 15.18
N VAL A 150 -7.37 5.75 16.24
CA VAL A 150 -6.25 6.28 17.01
C VAL A 150 -5.01 6.19 16.14
N ILE A 151 -4.51 7.35 15.71
CA ILE A 151 -3.16 7.47 15.18
C ILE A 151 -2.23 7.09 16.33
N ASN A 152 -1.56 5.94 16.24
CA ASN A 152 -0.42 5.67 17.11
C ASN A 152 0.68 6.67 16.74
N LYS A 153 0.67 7.83 17.41
CA LYS A 153 1.77 8.78 17.45
C LYS A 153 2.91 8.20 18.27
N GLU A 154 3.54 7.14 17.79
CA GLU A 154 4.83 6.73 18.31
C GLU A 154 5.76 6.40 17.16
N GLN A 155 6.42 7.45 16.65
CA GLN A 155 7.83 7.37 16.26
C GLN A 155 8.44 8.79 16.24
N THR A 156 8.79 9.21 17.46
CA THR A 156 10.04 9.86 17.87
C THR A 156 10.68 10.92 16.96
N THR A 157 10.51 12.18 17.35
CA THR A 157 11.58 13.19 17.32
C THR A 157 12.61 12.87 18.42
N GLU A 158 13.86 12.59 18.04
CA GLU A 158 15.07 13.37 18.39
C GLU A 158 16.35 12.69 17.87
N THR A 159 17.24 13.50 17.31
CA THR A 159 18.55 13.17 16.68
C THR A 159 19.71 13.57 17.63
N PRO A 160 20.99 13.45 17.22
CA PRO A 160 22.00 12.41 17.48
C PRO A 160 22.99 12.75 18.64
N THR A 161 23.87 11.80 19.04
CA THR A 161 25.35 12.00 19.15
C THR A 161 26.14 10.71 19.49
N SER A 162 27.17 10.49 18.66
CA SER A 162 28.47 9.77 18.78
C SER A 162 28.66 8.32 19.26
N GLN A 163 29.08 7.53 18.25
CA GLN A 163 30.31 6.72 18.13
C GLN A 163 30.58 5.58 19.14
N THR A 164 30.71 4.34 18.62
CA THR A 164 31.99 3.60 18.54
C THR A 164 31.96 2.49 17.45
N LYS A 165 33.07 2.43 16.72
CA LYS A 165 33.64 1.56 15.66
C LYS A 165 33.26 0.05 15.45
N THR A 166 33.03 -0.28 14.15
CA THR A 166 33.61 -1.40 13.31
C THR A 166 33.02 -2.83 13.39
N PRO A 167 33.10 -3.71 12.34
CA PRO A 167 33.10 -3.57 10.87
C PRO A 167 31.91 -4.29 10.15
N ALA A 168 31.80 -4.04 8.84
CA ALA A 168 30.78 -4.50 7.90
C ALA A 168 30.85 -5.99 7.49
N PRO A 169 29.75 -6.54 6.93
CA PRO A 169 29.82 -7.39 5.75
C PRO A 169 29.06 -6.78 4.57
N LYS A 170 29.65 -6.93 3.38
CA LYS A 170 29.04 -6.65 2.08
C LYS A 170 27.87 -7.61 1.85
N ILE A 171 26.76 -7.10 1.30
CA ILE A 171 25.75 -7.95 0.65
C ILE A 171 25.41 -7.28 -0.68
N ASP A 172 25.64 -8.04 -1.76
CA ASP A 172 25.32 -7.69 -3.14
C ASP A 172 23.82 -7.45 -3.31
N HIS A 173 23.47 -6.36 -3.99
CA HIS A 173 22.10 -6.07 -4.40
C HIS A 173 21.77 -6.81 -5.70
N ASN A 174 21.21 -8.00 -5.60
CA ASN A 174 20.38 -8.57 -6.66
C ASN A 174 18.95 -8.70 -6.11
N PHE A 175 18.07 -7.80 -6.54
CA PHE A 175 16.64 -7.91 -6.33
C PHE A 175 16.03 -8.62 -7.53
N GLU A 176 15.45 -9.80 -7.32
CA GLU A 176 14.42 -10.34 -8.21
C GLU A 176 13.09 -10.31 -7.47
N LEU A 177 12.07 -9.72 -8.13
CA LEU A 177 10.68 -9.91 -7.78
C LEU A 177 10.39 -11.40 -7.94
N ILE A 178 9.96 -12.06 -6.86
CA ILE A 178 9.31 -13.36 -6.95
C ILE A 178 7.91 -13.15 -6.43
N ASP A 179 6.98 -13.04 -7.38
CA ASP A 179 5.58 -13.40 -7.18
C ASP A 179 5.55 -14.85 -6.71
N ASP A 180 4.81 -15.15 -5.63
CA ASP A 180 3.92 -16.31 -5.63
C ASP A 180 3.19 -16.59 -4.29
N LEU A 181 1.90 -16.86 -4.50
CA LEU A 181 1.06 -17.92 -3.91
C LEU A 181 0.84 -18.00 -2.38
N ILE A 182 -0.36 -17.59 -1.94
CA ILE A 182 -1.27 -18.41 -1.11
C ILE A 182 -2.70 -18.02 -1.49
#